data_AF-A0A9D5BEP5-F1
#
_entry.id   AF-A0A9D5BEP5-F1
#
_cell.length_a   1.000
_cell.length_b   1.000
_cell.length_c   1.000
_cell.angle_alpha   90.00
_cell.angle_beta   90.00
_cell.angle_gamma   90.00
#
_symmetry.space_group_name_H-M   'P 1'
#
loop_
_entity.id
_entity.type
_entity.pdbx_description
1 polymer ?
#
loop_
_entity_poly.entity_id
_entity_poly.type
_entity_poly.pdbx_seq_one_letter_code
_entity_poly.pdbx_strand_id
1 'polypeptide(L)'
;MVVWERVIELTKRAQEKKTEPVVWSIEVTSLLNTAAVSLPSAELANRLVSHICWENHVPITWKYLEKAMEVRMVPPFLVVVLLSTKVVPNRHALLHPAAYSLYLHLLNKLVFSLSSLVNSPNYPSLMNSIHHVLRLNQLYDDYHHPHPNPHPGVVLVQFLFTLVWQLLQASLQDEGLLQHKSSLLFLDPDPYPDHDLTMELDTHPHKHALHAKNTSTAIQFIARFLHDKLTSRILSLAQRNMPTHWGAFVDELEQLAGNSMILRTLKNLSPESFFPLNLKSNWPLSSEPKKKMKLSSVLAGSASASGVQSHNDSSLWLPIDLILEDAMDGHHVMAASAVELFTGLVKALQAVNGTAWHNAFLGLWIAALRLVQRVRKN
;
A
#
# COMPACT_ATOMS: atom_id res chain seq x y z
N MET A 1 -25.14 21.47 1.76
CA MET A 1 -25.86 20.41 2.50
C MET A 1 -26.96 19.77 1.64
N VAL A 2 -27.88 20.58 1.08
CA VAL A 2 -29.07 20.13 0.31
C VAL A 2 -28.78 19.16 -0.85
N VAL A 3 -27.68 19.33 -1.59
CA VAL A 3 -27.37 18.48 -2.76
C VAL A 3 -27.13 17.02 -2.36
N TRP A 4 -26.40 16.78 -1.27
CA TRP A 4 -26.05 15.44 -0.82
C TRP A 4 -27.23 14.70 -0.21
N GLU A 5 -28.10 15.43 0.51
CA GLU A 5 -29.37 14.89 1.00
C GLU A 5 -30.25 14.42 -0.17
N ARG A 6 -30.34 15.23 -1.25
CA ARG A 6 -31.06 14.85 -2.47
C ARG A 6 -30.44 13.64 -3.16
N VAL A 7 -29.12 13.51 -3.18
CA VAL A 7 -28.44 12.32 -3.73
C VAL A 7 -28.85 11.07 -2.96
N ILE A 8 -28.85 11.12 -1.62
CA ILE A 8 -29.27 9.99 -0.77
C ILE A 8 -30.77 9.70 -0.92
N GLU A 9 -31.63 10.72 -1.01
CA GLU A 9 -33.07 10.52 -1.23
C GLU A 9 -33.35 9.86 -2.60
N LEU A 10 -32.67 10.32 -3.65
CA LEU A 10 -32.73 9.73 -4.99
C LEU A 10 -32.23 8.27 -4.96
N THR A 11 -31.15 8.02 -4.24
CA THR A 11 -30.56 6.67 -4.03
C THR A 11 -31.56 5.73 -3.35
N LYS A 12 -32.22 6.17 -2.28
CA LYS A 12 -33.28 5.40 -1.60
C LYS A 12 -34.46 5.11 -2.52
N ARG A 13 -34.94 6.14 -3.25
CA ARG A 13 -36.04 5.99 -4.21
C ARG A 13 -35.70 5.02 -5.36
N ALA A 14 -34.48 5.10 -5.89
CA ALA A 14 -34.01 4.22 -6.95
C ALA A 14 -33.89 2.76 -6.47
N GLN A 15 -33.43 2.57 -5.23
CA GLN A 15 -33.38 1.27 -4.57
C GLN A 15 -34.79 0.67 -4.40
N GLU A 16 -35.76 1.43 -3.90
CA GLU A 16 -37.17 1.00 -3.74
C GLU A 16 -37.82 0.62 -5.07
N LYS A 17 -37.62 1.45 -6.09
CA LYS A 17 -38.18 1.24 -7.44
C LYS A 17 -37.45 0.18 -8.25
N LYS A 18 -36.35 -0.39 -7.72
CA LYS A 18 -35.46 -1.29 -8.44
C LYS A 18 -34.97 -0.71 -9.78
N THR A 19 -34.67 0.59 -9.79
CA THR A 19 -34.22 1.31 -10.99
C THR A 19 -32.93 0.69 -11.51
N GLU A 20 -32.84 0.52 -12.82
CA GLU A 20 -31.63 0.02 -13.47
C GLU A 20 -30.40 0.88 -13.11
N PRO A 21 -29.25 0.28 -12.72
CA PRO A 21 -28.05 1.00 -12.29
C PRO A 21 -27.56 2.09 -13.25
N VAL A 22 -27.78 1.91 -14.56
CA VAL A 22 -27.40 2.89 -15.59
C VAL A 22 -28.28 4.13 -15.50
N VAL A 23 -29.59 3.95 -15.41
CA VAL A 23 -30.56 5.07 -15.28
C VAL A 23 -30.32 5.80 -13.97
N TRP A 24 -30.12 5.06 -12.88
CA TRP A 24 -29.76 5.63 -11.59
C TRP A 24 -28.47 6.48 -11.65
N SER A 25 -27.45 6.01 -12.38
CA SER A 25 -26.21 6.76 -12.60
C SER A 25 -26.45 8.07 -13.36
N ILE A 26 -27.31 8.05 -14.39
CA ILE A 26 -27.67 9.24 -15.17
C ILE A 26 -28.40 10.27 -14.31
N GLU A 27 -29.38 9.84 -13.51
CA GLU A 27 -30.15 10.73 -12.64
C GLU A 27 -29.28 11.41 -11.59
N VAL A 28 -28.41 10.65 -10.91
CA VAL A 28 -27.47 11.22 -9.92
C VAL A 28 -26.45 12.14 -10.60
N THR A 29 -25.93 11.76 -11.77
CA THR A 29 -24.99 12.61 -12.53
C THR A 29 -25.64 13.93 -12.95
N SER A 30 -26.89 13.89 -13.42
CA SER A 30 -27.65 15.09 -13.79
C SER A 30 -27.86 16.04 -12.60
N LEU A 31 -28.21 15.48 -11.43
CA LEU A 31 -28.34 16.23 -10.18
C LEU A 31 -27.01 16.90 -9.77
N LEU A 32 -25.91 16.17 -9.84
CA LEU A 32 -24.58 16.65 -9.48
C LEU A 32 -24.06 17.71 -10.46
N ASN A 33 -24.32 17.54 -11.75
CA ASN A 33 -23.98 18.53 -12.78
C ASN A 33 -24.75 19.85 -12.56
N THR A 34 -26.04 19.77 -12.21
CA THR A 34 -26.85 20.95 -11.87
C THR A 34 -26.30 21.68 -10.64
N ALA A 35 -25.69 20.95 -9.72
CA ALA A 35 -25.03 21.47 -8.54
C ALA A 35 -23.55 21.85 -8.77
N ALA A 36 -23.05 21.81 -10.01
CA ALA A 36 -21.66 22.08 -10.38
C ALA A 36 -20.62 21.23 -9.62
N VAL A 37 -20.98 19.99 -9.24
CA VAL A 37 -20.05 19.06 -8.59
C VAL A 37 -19.18 18.38 -9.65
N SER A 38 -17.86 18.49 -9.52
CA SER A 38 -16.91 17.80 -10.39
C SER A 38 -16.92 16.28 -10.15
N LEU A 39 -16.94 15.51 -11.24
CA LEU A 39 -16.80 14.04 -11.21
C LEU A 39 -15.43 13.63 -11.78
N PRO A 40 -14.79 12.56 -11.25
CA PRO A 40 -15.22 11.72 -10.13
C PRO A 40 -15.13 12.43 -8.77
N SER A 41 -16.10 12.19 -7.88
CA SER A 41 -16.20 12.86 -6.58
C SER A 41 -15.87 11.92 -5.41
N ALA A 42 -14.93 12.33 -4.56
CA ALA A 42 -14.58 11.62 -3.33
C ALA A 42 -15.72 11.66 -2.30
N GLU A 43 -16.41 12.79 -2.18
CA GLU A 43 -17.56 12.95 -1.28
C GLU A 43 -18.71 12.03 -1.70
N LEU A 44 -18.98 11.91 -3.00
CA LEU A 44 -19.97 10.95 -3.48
C LEU A 44 -19.59 9.51 -3.10
N ALA A 45 -18.31 9.13 -3.22
CA ALA A 45 -17.85 7.80 -2.83
C ALA A 45 -18.10 7.52 -1.33
N ASN A 46 -17.76 8.48 -0.45
CA ASN A 46 -18.04 8.39 0.99
C ASN A 46 -19.52 8.16 1.27
N ARG A 47 -20.41 8.95 0.64
CA ARG A 47 -21.86 8.90 0.86
C ARG A 47 -22.46 7.60 0.35
N LEU A 48 -22.06 7.14 -0.84
CA LEU A 48 -22.55 5.89 -1.41
C LEU A 48 -22.10 4.70 -0.55
N VAL A 49 -20.81 4.60 -0.19
CA VAL A 49 -20.34 3.48 0.64
C VAL A 49 -21.02 3.48 2.02
N SER A 50 -21.17 4.65 2.64
CA SER A 50 -21.88 4.77 3.93
C SER A 50 -23.35 4.37 3.83
N HIS A 51 -24.02 4.65 2.71
CA HIS A 51 -25.40 4.23 2.49
C HIS A 51 -25.51 2.72 2.26
N ILE A 52 -24.62 2.15 1.43
CA ILE A 52 -24.68 0.75 0.97
C ILE A 52 -24.32 -0.25 2.07
N CYS A 53 -23.38 0.09 2.94
CA CYS A 53 -23.00 -0.80 4.04
C CYS A 53 -24.14 -0.97 5.06
N TRP A 54 -24.25 -2.19 5.61
CA TRP A 54 -25.22 -2.59 6.63
C TRP A 54 -26.69 -2.62 6.15
N GLU A 55 -27.52 -1.68 6.56
CA GLU A 55 -28.98 -1.71 6.39
C GLU A 55 -29.41 -1.73 4.91
N ASN A 56 -28.58 -1.23 4.00
CA ASN A 56 -28.86 -1.24 2.56
C ASN A 56 -27.97 -2.19 1.76
N HIS A 57 -27.44 -3.24 2.41
CA HIS A 57 -26.68 -4.28 1.73
C HIS A 57 -27.60 -5.17 0.87
N VAL A 58 -28.01 -4.66 -0.29
CA VAL A 58 -28.87 -5.35 -1.25
C VAL A 58 -28.18 -5.45 -2.62
N PRO A 59 -28.41 -6.52 -3.41
CA PRO A 59 -27.69 -6.75 -4.67
C PRO A 59 -27.72 -5.57 -5.66
N ILE A 60 -28.82 -4.83 -5.72
CA ILE A 60 -28.97 -3.70 -6.64
C ILE A 60 -28.04 -2.53 -6.30
N THR A 61 -27.79 -2.28 -5.01
CA THR A 61 -26.92 -1.17 -4.58
C THR A 61 -25.45 -1.44 -4.90
N TRP A 62 -25.00 -2.70 -4.78
CA TRP A 62 -23.67 -3.11 -5.21
C TRP A 62 -23.49 -3.05 -6.73
N LYS A 63 -24.51 -3.47 -7.49
CA LYS A 63 -24.52 -3.29 -8.96
C LYS A 63 -24.45 -1.81 -9.34
N TYR A 64 -25.14 -0.96 -8.59
CA TYR A 64 -25.05 0.48 -8.76
C TYR A 64 -23.66 1.03 -8.44
N LEU A 65 -23.03 0.61 -7.35
CA LEU A 65 -21.68 1.01 -6.99
C LEU A 65 -20.66 0.60 -8.07
N GLU A 66 -20.77 -0.63 -8.59
CA GLU A 66 -20.00 -1.09 -9.75
C GLU A 66 -20.21 -0.17 -10.95
N LYS A 67 -21.46 0.14 -11.28
CA LYS A 67 -21.78 1.02 -12.41
C LYS A 67 -21.24 2.44 -12.22
N ALA A 68 -21.35 3.01 -11.02
CA ALA A 68 -20.85 4.33 -10.68
C ALA A 68 -19.32 4.43 -10.86
N MET A 69 -18.58 3.34 -10.57
CA MET A 69 -17.14 3.25 -10.85
C MET A 69 -16.86 3.17 -12.36
N GLU A 70 -17.61 2.34 -13.11
CA GLU A 70 -17.45 2.21 -14.56
C GLU A 70 -17.67 3.53 -15.30
N VAL A 71 -18.69 4.30 -14.89
CA VAL A 71 -19.02 5.61 -15.50
C VAL A 71 -18.24 6.78 -14.90
N ARG A 72 -17.22 6.51 -14.06
CA ARG A 72 -16.32 7.50 -13.45
C ARG A 72 -17.03 8.57 -12.62
N MET A 73 -18.14 8.22 -11.95
CA MET A 73 -18.79 9.10 -10.98
C MET A 73 -18.01 9.16 -9.67
N VAL A 74 -17.39 8.04 -9.28
CA VAL A 74 -16.61 7.89 -8.05
C VAL A 74 -15.19 7.37 -8.36
N PRO A 75 -14.16 7.74 -7.57
CA PRO A 75 -12.83 7.16 -7.73
C PRO A 75 -12.81 5.69 -7.27
N PRO A 76 -12.52 4.70 -8.14
CA PRO A 76 -12.65 3.29 -7.79
C PRO A 76 -11.76 2.84 -6.62
N PHE A 77 -10.51 3.33 -6.56
CA PHE A 77 -9.59 3.01 -5.47
C PHE A 77 -10.03 3.57 -4.13
N LEU A 78 -10.66 4.76 -4.11
CA LEU A 78 -11.23 5.31 -2.89
C LEU A 78 -12.42 4.48 -2.40
N VAL A 79 -13.26 4.00 -3.32
CA VAL A 79 -14.37 3.09 -2.98
C VAL A 79 -13.85 1.81 -2.32
N VAL A 80 -12.80 1.19 -2.87
CA VAL A 80 -12.18 0.00 -2.26
C VAL A 80 -11.64 0.30 -0.87
N VAL A 81 -10.96 1.43 -0.70
CA VAL A 81 -10.43 1.87 0.60
C VAL A 81 -11.54 2.10 1.62
N LEU A 82 -12.63 2.77 1.24
CA LEU A 82 -13.77 2.98 2.11
C LEU A 82 -14.42 1.66 2.51
N LEU A 83 -14.63 0.76 1.55
CA LEU A 83 -15.15 -0.57 1.81
C LEU A 83 -14.19 -1.39 2.69
N SER A 84 -12.87 -1.25 2.55
CA SER A 84 -11.93 -2.02 3.37
C SER A 84 -12.08 -1.66 4.85
N THR A 85 -12.30 -0.39 5.17
CA THR A 85 -12.51 0.06 6.56
C THR A 85 -13.83 -0.40 7.18
N LYS A 86 -14.85 -0.74 6.39
CA LYS A 86 -16.19 -1.11 6.89
C LYS A 86 -16.52 -2.60 6.73
N VAL A 87 -16.10 -3.22 5.64
CA VAL A 87 -16.45 -4.59 5.25
C VAL A 87 -15.48 -5.62 5.83
N VAL A 88 -14.17 -5.35 5.77
CA VAL A 88 -13.15 -6.30 6.26
C VAL A 88 -13.30 -6.58 7.77
N PRO A 89 -13.57 -5.60 8.64
CA PRO A 89 -13.77 -5.86 10.07
C PRO A 89 -15.03 -6.71 10.33
N ASN A 90 -16.09 -6.48 9.55
CA ASN A 90 -17.41 -7.14 9.69
C ASN A 90 -17.57 -8.39 8.80
N ARG A 91 -16.45 -8.97 8.33
CA ARG A 91 -16.45 -10.10 7.37
C ARG A 91 -16.91 -11.44 7.95
N HIS A 92 -16.92 -11.56 9.28
CA HIS A 92 -17.19 -12.81 10.00
C HIS A 92 -18.48 -13.47 9.53
N ALA A 93 -18.52 -14.80 9.60
CA ALA A 93 -19.62 -15.62 9.08
C ALA A 93 -21.01 -15.22 9.61
N LEU A 94 -21.06 -14.66 10.83
CA LEU A 94 -22.29 -14.25 11.50
C LEU A 94 -22.74 -12.82 11.15
N LEU A 95 -21.81 -11.97 10.69
CA LEU A 95 -22.08 -10.58 10.35
C LEU A 95 -22.43 -10.44 8.87
N HIS A 96 -21.43 -10.22 8.00
CA HIS A 96 -21.65 -9.89 6.60
C HIS A 96 -20.68 -10.59 5.62
N PRO A 97 -20.69 -11.95 5.53
CA PRO A 97 -19.78 -12.67 4.64
C PRO A 97 -20.05 -12.36 3.15
N ALA A 98 -21.30 -12.08 2.77
CA ALA A 98 -21.65 -11.70 1.39
C ALA A 98 -21.07 -10.33 0.98
N ALA A 99 -20.99 -9.38 1.91
CA ALA A 99 -20.37 -8.08 1.67
C ALA A 99 -18.88 -8.24 1.39
N TYR A 100 -18.21 -9.10 2.15
CA TYR A 100 -16.79 -9.39 1.95
C TYR A 100 -16.53 -10.10 0.62
N SER A 101 -17.40 -11.02 0.20
CA SER A 101 -17.32 -11.63 -1.13
C SER A 101 -17.38 -10.59 -2.25
N LEU A 102 -18.29 -9.62 -2.14
CA LEU A 102 -18.45 -8.54 -3.11
C LEU A 102 -17.24 -7.59 -3.10
N TYR A 103 -16.73 -7.25 -1.91
CA TYR A 103 -15.48 -6.51 -1.77
C TYR A 103 -14.30 -7.20 -2.47
N LEU A 104 -14.11 -8.51 -2.25
CA LEU A 104 -13.05 -9.28 -2.90
C LEU A 104 -13.23 -9.35 -4.43
N HIS A 105 -14.47 -9.41 -4.91
CA HIS A 105 -14.79 -9.34 -6.34
C HIS A 105 -14.44 -7.98 -6.95
N LEU A 106 -14.78 -6.88 -6.27
CA LEU A 106 -14.40 -5.52 -6.67
C LEU A 106 -12.88 -5.35 -6.68
N LEU A 107 -12.22 -5.85 -5.65
CA LEU A 107 -10.77 -5.82 -5.53
C LEU A 107 -10.13 -6.52 -6.74
N ASN A 108 -10.61 -7.70 -7.13
CA ASN A 108 -10.12 -8.43 -8.31
C ASN A 108 -10.11 -7.58 -9.59
N LYS A 109 -11.16 -6.76 -9.79
CA LYS A 109 -11.30 -5.90 -10.96
C LYS A 109 -10.31 -4.73 -10.94
N LEU A 110 -9.89 -4.28 -9.77
CA LEU A 110 -9.16 -3.01 -9.58
C LEU A 110 -7.66 -3.18 -9.34
N VAL A 111 -7.23 -4.31 -8.77
CA VAL A 111 -5.85 -4.55 -8.32
C VAL A 111 -4.80 -4.39 -9.40
N PHE A 112 -5.12 -4.70 -10.65
CA PHE A 112 -4.16 -4.60 -11.78
C PHE A 112 -4.33 -3.34 -12.63
N SER A 113 -5.17 -2.41 -12.19
CA SER A 113 -5.39 -1.12 -12.87
C SER A 113 -4.56 0.04 -12.27
N LEU A 114 -3.58 -0.26 -11.42
CA LEU A 114 -2.72 0.71 -10.71
C LEU A 114 -2.01 1.70 -11.65
N SER A 115 -1.64 1.29 -12.86
CA SER A 115 -1.05 2.20 -13.85
C SER A 115 -2.01 3.32 -14.27
N SER A 116 -3.32 3.04 -14.30
CA SER A 116 -4.33 4.06 -14.63
C SER A 116 -4.56 5.04 -13.48
N LEU A 117 -4.33 4.60 -12.23
CA LEU A 117 -4.42 5.43 -11.03
C LEU A 117 -3.35 6.52 -11.01
N VAL A 118 -2.09 6.15 -11.26
CA VAL A 118 -0.95 7.08 -11.18
C VAL A 118 -0.99 8.14 -12.28
N ASN A 119 -1.52 7.77 -13.46
CA ASN A 119 -1.64 8.67 -14.60
C ASN A 119 -2.90 9.58 -14.56
N SER A 120 -3.71 9.48 -13.50
CA SER A 120 -4.93 10.27 -13.37
C SER A 120 -4.62 11.73 -12.99
N PRO A 121 -5.27 12.74 -13.60
CA PRO A 121 -5.07 14.14 -13.24
C PRO A 121 -5.46 14.44 -11.78
N ASN A 122 -6.34 13.63 -11.19
CA ASN A 122 -6.81 13.78 -9.80
C ASN A 122 -5.97 12.96 -8.79
N TYR A 123 -4.84 12.39 -9.22
CA TYR A 123 -4.00 11.51 -8.41
C TYR A 123 -3.60 12.11 -7.04
N PRO A 124 -3.14 13.39 -6.93
CA PRO A 124 -2.78 13.96 -5.63
C PRO A 124 -3.96 14.07 -4.67
N SER A 125 -5.12 14.54 -5.15
CA SER A 125 -6.34 14.69 -4.33
C SER A 125 -6.88 13.32 -3.88
N LEU A 126 -6.80 12.33 -4.76
CA LEU A 126 -7.19 10.95 -4.46
C LEU A 126 -6.27 10.33 -3.41
N MET A 127 -4.96 10.46 -3.55
CA MET A 127 -4.01 9.98 -2.54
C MET A 127 -4.26 10.68 -1.20
N ASN A 128 -4.50 12.00 -1.20
CA ASN A 128 -4.86 12.70 0.03
C ASN A 128 -6.12 12.11 0.68
N SER A 129 -7.16 11.82 -0.09
CA SER A 129 -8.40 11.20 0.41
C SER A 129 -8.12 9.80 1.01
N ILE A 130 -7.33 8.97 0.33
CA ILE A 130 -6.94 7.63 0.80
C ILE A 130 -6.14 7.71 2.10
N HIS A 131 -5.20 8.66 2.19
CA HIS A 131 -4.39 8.89 3.39
C HIS A 131 -5.26 9.14 4.62
N HIS A 132 -6.27 10.00 4.48
CA HIS A 132 -7.19 10.34 5.56
C HIS A 132 -8.13 9.18 5.93
N VAL A 133 -8.69 8.48 4.94
CA VAL A 133 -9.63 7.37 5.20
C VAL A 133 -8.95 6.22 5.93
N LEU A 134 -7.71 5.87 5.53
CA LEU A 134 -6.95 4.78 6.18
C LEU A 134 -6.18 5.25 7.43
N ARG A 135 -6.22 6.55 7.77
CA ARG A 135 -5.44 7.14 8.86
C ARG A 135 -3.98 6.69 8.82
N LEU A 136 -3.36 6.76 7.63
CA LEU A 136 -2.03 6.18 7.40
C LEU A 136 -0.94 6.83 8.26
N ASN A 137 -1.14 8.08 8.69
CA ASN A 137 -0.31 8.69 9.71
C ASN A 137 -0.28 7.81 10.98
N GLN A 138 -1.44 7.56 11.59
CA GLN A 138 -1.55 6.78 12.82
C GLN A 138 -0.96 5.37 12.70
N LEU A 139 -1.02 4.76 11.51
CA LEU A 139 -0.47 3.43 11.25
C LEU A 139 1.05 3.40 11.12
N TYR A 140 1.67 4.48 10.64
CA TYR A 140 3.09 4.53 10.26
C TYR A 140 3.87 5.66 10.94
N ASP A 141 3.29 6.32 11.95
CA ASP A 141 3.82 7.50 12.67
C ASP A 141 5.17 7.28 13.38
N ASP A 142 5.64 6.02 13.50
CA ASP A 142 6.99 5.70 14.00
C ASP A 142 8.11 6.34 13.15
N TYR A 143 7.83 6.63 11.89
CA TYR A 143 8.74 7.38 11.02
C TYR A 143 8.38 8.85 11.15
N HIS A 144 9.19 9.60 11.92
CA HIS A 144 9.17 11.06 12.04
C HIS A 144 9.16 11.74 10.65
N HIS A 145 8.01 11.78 9.99
CA HIS A 145 7.82 12.51 8.76
C HIS A 145 7.48 13.96 9.13
N PRO A 146 8.31 14.94 8.74
CA PRO A 146 8.13 16.33 9.13
C PRO A 146 6.94 17.02 8.43
N HIS A 147 6.09 16.28 7.70
CA HIS A 147 4.99 16.85 6.92
C HIS A 147 3.66 16.13 7.17
N PRO A 148 2.59 16.86 7.52
CA PRO A 148 1.26 16.29 7.76
C PRO A 148 0.61 15.70 6.50
N ASN A 149 1.15 16.00 5.31
CA ASN A 149 0.67 15.47 4.03
C ASN A 149 1.81 14.76 3.30
N PRO A 150 1.90 13.42 3.38
CA PRO A 150 2.92 12.67 2.66
C PRO A 150 2.76 12.81 1.14
N HIS A 151 3.87 12.74 0.41
CA HIS A 151 3.85 12.78 -1.05
C HIS A 151 2.94 11.66 -1.61
N PRO A 152 2.15 11.89 -2.68
CA PRO A 152 1.21 10.90 -3.23
C PRO A 152 1.82 9.50 -3.47
N GLY A 153 3.09 9.43 -3.88
CA GLY A 153 3.82 8.17 -4.05
C GLY A 153 4.06 7.40 -2.75
N VAL A 154 4.28 8.10 -1.63
CA VAL A 154 4.43 7.48 -0.30
C VAL A 154 3.09 6.90 0.15
N VAL A 155 2.00 7.66 -0.05
CA VAL A 155 0.64 7.20 0.23
C VAL A 155 0.30 5.95 -0.57
N LEU A 156 0.71 5.87 -1.84
CA LEU A 156 0.48 4.69 -2.68
C LEU A 156 1.17 3.44 -2.12
N VAL A 157 2.43 3.56 -1.66
CA VAL A 157 3.18 2.46 -1.04
C VAL A 157 2.47 2.01 0.24
N GLN A 158 2.15 2.95 1.12
CA GLN A 158 1.47 2.68 2.40
C GLN A 158 0.09 2.07 2.16
N PHE A 159 -0.70 2.59 1.22
CA PHE A 159 -2.01 2.06 0.86
C PHE A 159 -1.92 0.60 0.39
N LEU A 160 -1.06 0.31 -0.58
CA LEU A 160 -0.94 -1.04 -1.12
C LEU A 160 -0.46 -2.02 -0.04
N PHE A 161 0.50 -1.59 0.78
CA PHE A 161 0.99 -2.39 1.89
C PHE A 161 -0.11 -2.65 2.94
N THR A 162 -0.83 -1.62 3.39
CA THR A 162 -1.98 -1.75 4.31
C THR A 162 -3.05 -2.68 3.75
N LEU A 163 -3.36 -2.59 2.45
CA LEU A 163 -4.37 -3.43 1.80
C LEU A 163 -3.99 -4.92 1.86
N VAL A 164 -2.74 -5.26 1.51
CA VAL A 164 -2.24 -6.64 1.55
C VAL A 164 -2.17 -7.14 3.00
N TRP A 165 -1.72 -6.28 3.92
CA TRP A 165 -1.63 -6.64 5.33
C TRP A 165 -3.01 -6.84 5.98
N GLN A 166 -4.00 -6.01 5.63
CA GLN A 166 -5.40 -6.22 6.06
C GLN A 166 -5.94 -7.58 5.58
N LEU A 167 -5.65 -8.01 4.35
CA LEU A 167 -6.05 -9.34 3.87
C LEU A 167 -5.35 -10.47 4.62
N LEU A 168 -4.08 -10.30 4.96
CA LEU A 168 -3.29 -11.26 5.75
C LEU A 168 -3.87 -11.42 7.16
N GLN A 169 -4.01 -10.30 7.86
CA GLN A 169 -4.62 -10.23 9.20
C GLN A 169 -6.03 -10.81 9.21
N ALA A 170 -6.83 -10.48 8.19
CA ALA A 170 -8.17 -11.01 8.05
C ALA A 170 -8.17 -12.53 7.92
N SER A 171 -7.26 -13.08 7.09
CA SER A 171 -7.14 -14.52 6.86
C SER A 171 -6.63 -15.27 8.09
N LEU A 172 -5.65 -14.71 8.80
CA LEU A 172 -5.16 -15.24 10.07
C LEU A 172 -6.25 -15.27 11.13
N GLN A 173 -7.02 -14.19 11.29
CA GLN A 173 -8.10 -14.15 12.26
C GLN A 173 -9.27 -15.08 11.86
N ASP A 174 -9.58 -15.24 10.58
CA ASP A 174 -10.59 -16.18 10.09
C ASP A 174 -10.24 -17.64 10.43
N GLU A 175 -8.95 -17.98 10.46
CA GLU A 175 -8.45 -19.31 10.85
C GLU A 175 -8.05 -19.42 12.34
N GLY A 176 -8.33 -18.38 13.15
CA GLY A 176 -8.01 -18.37 14.58
C GLY A 176 -6.50 -18.33 14.90
N LEU A 177 -5.68 -17.91 13.94
CA LEU A 177 -4.21 -17.83 14.06
C LEU A 177 -3.73 -16.46 14.56
N LEU A 178 -4.53 -15.41 14.46
CA LEU A 178 -4.05 -14.06 14.81
C LEU A 178 -3.86 -13.89 16.33
N GLN A 179 -2.63 -13.64 16.76
CA GLN A 179 -2.26 -13.59 18.20
C GLN A 179 -2.35 -12.18 18.83
N HIS A 180 -2.35 -11.10 18.03
CA HIS A 180 -2.17 -9.73 18.53
C HIS A 180 -3.46 -8.89 18.57
N LYS A 181 -3.60 -8.06 19.61
CA LYS A 181 -4.72 -7.09 19.80
C LYS A 181 -4.62 -5.83 18.92
N SER A 182 -3.43 -5.48 18.42
CA SER A 182 -3.23 -4.29 17.57
C SER A 182 -3.42 -4.65 16.10
N SER A 183 -4.68 -4.84 15.68
CA SER A 183 -4.98 -5.22 14.31
C SER A 183 -5.37 -4.01 13.45
N LEU A 184 -4.86 -3.98 12.22
CA LEU A 184 -5.26 -3.03 11.16
C LEU A 184 -6.75 -3.13 10.78
N LEU A 185 -7.43 -4.14 11.32
CA LEU A 185 -8.85 -4.42 11.12
C LEU A 185 -9.75 -3.57 12.02
N PHE A 186 -9.22 -2.80 12.98
CA PHE A 186 -10.02 -1.98 13.92
C PHE A 186 -9.74 -0.48 13.81
N LEU A 187 -9.53 0.02 12.59
CA LEU A 187 -9.34 1.45 12.32
C LEU A 187 -10.48 2.36 12.82
N ASP A 188 -11.66 1.79 13.11
CA ASP A 188 -12.69 2.36 13.97
C ASP A 188 -13.20 1.28 14.94
N PRO A 189 -13.18 1.52 16.27
CA PRO A 189 -13.97 0.74 17.21
C PRO A 189 -15.40 1.25 17.13
N ASP A 190 -16.19 0.79 16.15
CA ASP A 190 -17.63 0.91 16.30
C ASP A 190 -18.03 0.07 17.52
N PRO A 191 -18.76 0.62 18.50
CA PRO A 191 -19.08 -0.03 19.76
C PRO A 191 -20.24 -1.00 19.55
N TYR A 192 -20.07 -1.97 18.66
CA TYR A 192 -20.91 -3.15 18.75
C TYR A 192 -20.36 -3.97 19.92
N PRO A 193 -21.14 -4.16 21.00
CA PRO A 193 -20.70 -4.96 22.11
C PRO A 193 -20.35 -6.34 21.57
N ASP A 194 -19.36 -6.94 22.22
CA ASP A 194 -19.00 -8.35 22.18
C ASP A 194 -20.29 -9.16 22.40
N HIS A 195 -21.10 -9.32 21.36
CA HIS A 195 -22.22 -10.24 21.37
C HIS A 195 -21.55 -11.58 21.38
N ASP A 196 -21.70 -12.27 22.49
CA ASP A 196 -21.27 -13.63 22.74
C ASP A 196 -21.68 -14.51 21.53
N LEU A 197 -20.82 -14.59 20.50
CA LEU A 197 -21.05 -15.27 19.22
C LEU A 197 -21.00 -16.80 19.39
N THR A 198 -20.95 -17.28 20.63
CA THR A 198 -20.76 -18.67 21.01
C THR A 198 -22.03 -19.52 20.90
N MET A 199 -23.20 -18.92 20.64
CA MET A 199 -24.47 -19.66 20.76
C MET A 199 -25.30 -19.91 19.49
N GLU A 200 -24.83 -19.58 18.28
CA GLU A 200 -25.59 -19.86 17.03
C GLU A 200 -24.73 -20.24 15.81
N LEU A 201 -23.58 -20.93 16.02
CA LEU A 201 -22.69 -21.31 14.92
C LEU A 201 -23.30 -22.37 13.97
N ASP A 202 -24.26 -23.17 14.45
CA ASP A 202 -24.81 -24.33 13.73
C ASP A 202 -26.00 -24.02 12.80
N THR A 203 -26.55 -22.81 12.82
CA THR A 203 -27.83 -22.52 12.15
C THR A 203 -27.69 -22.16 10.66
N HIS A 204 -26.48 -21.89 10.15
CA HIS A 204 -26.27 -21.35 8.80
C HIS A 204 -25.05 -21.91 8.03
N PRO A 205 -25.08 -23.19 7.59
CA PRO A 205 -23.96 -23.84 6.89
C PRO A 205 -23.51 -23.09 5.62
N HIS A 206 -24.44 -22.45 4.90
CA HIS A 206 -24.13 -21.66 3.71
C HIS A 206 -23.25 -20.44 4.01
N LYS A 207 -23.44 -19.77 5.16
CA LYS A 207 -22.64 -18.61 5.54
C LYS A 207 -21.21 -19.02 5.90
N HIS A 208 -21.05 -20.17 6.56
CA HIS A 208 -19.74 -20.74 6.89
C HIS A 208 -18.97 -21.16 5.63
N ALA A 209 -19.62 -21.84 4.68
CA ALA A 209 -19.01 -22.20 3.41
C ALA A 209 -18.58 -20.96 2.60
N LEU A 210 -19.39 -19.89 2.63
CA LEU A 210 -19.05 -18.62 1.97
C LEU A 210 -17.87 -17.91 2.66
N HIS A 211 -17.84 -17.89 3.99
CA HIS A 211 -16.74 -17.33 4.77
C HIS A 211 -15.42 -18.04 4.46
N ALA A 212 -15.38 -19.38 4.52
CA ALA A 212 -14.19 -20.15 4.15
C ALA A 212 -13.74 -19.91 2.70
N LYS A 213 -14.68 -19.78 1.76
CA LYS A 213 -14.38 -19.41 0.36
C LYS A 213 -13.79 -18.00 0.24
N ASN A 214 -14.29 -17.06 1.03
CA ASN A 214 -13.75 -15.69 1.05
C ASN A 214 -12.32 -15.67 1.60
N THR A 215 -12.06 -16.36 2.71
CA THR A 215 -10.71 -16.50 3.27
C THR A 215 -9.76 -17.13 2.25
N SER A 216 -10.18 -18.21 1.60
CA SER A 216 -9.42 -18.83 0.50
C SER A 216 -9.13 -17.85 -0.66
N THR A 217 -10.09 -17.01 -1.00
CA THR A 217 -9.92 -15.99 -2.06
C THR A 217 -8.99 -14.86 -1.61
N ALA A 218 -9.05 -14.43 -0.34
CA ALA A 218 -8.13 -13.45 0.23
C ALA A 218 -6.68 -13.96 0.23
N ILE A 219 -6.46 -15.21 0.65
CA ILE A 219 -5.15 -15.89 0.60
C ILE A 219 -4.60 -15.90 -0.84
N GLN A 220 -5.45 -16.19 -1.83
CA GLN A 220 -5.05 -16.11 -3.24
C GLN A 220 -4.67 -14.69 -3.68
N PHE A 221 -5.37 -13.66 -3.19
CA PHE A 221 -5.00 -12.28 -3.50
C PHE A 221 -3.65 -11.90 -2.92
N ILE A 222 -3.36 -12.27 -1.66
CA ILE A 222 -2.06 -12.01 -1.04
C ILE A 222 -0.94 -12.57 -1.92
N ALA A 223 -1.02 -13.84 -2.31
CA ALA A 223 -0.03 -14.46 -3.21
C ALA A 223 0.08 -13.72 -4.55
N ARG A 224 -1.05 -13.33 -5.17
CA ARG A 224 -1.06 -12.57 -6.43
C ARG A 224 -0.38 -11.21 -6.29
N PHE A 225 -0.61 -10.47 -5.21
CA PHE A 225 0.05 -9.18 -4.95
C PHE A 225 1.56 -9.33 -4.76
N LEU A 226 2.01 -10.43 -4.13
CA LEU A 226 3.43 -10.70 -3.93
C LEU A 226 4.13 -11.12 -5.22
N HIS A 227 3.42 -11.74 -6.17
CA HIS A 227 3.98 -12.20 -7.43
C HIS A 227 3.84 -11.21 -8.60
N ASP A 228 2.85 -10.31 -8.59
CA ASP A 228 2.70 -9.33 -9.66
C ASP A 228 3.89 -8.35 -9.68
N LYS A 229 4.39 -8.08 -10.89
CA LYS A 229 5.63 -7.32 -11.10
C LYS A 229 5.55 -5.89 -10.58
N LEU A 230 4.39 -5.25 -10.71
CA LEU A 230 4.22 -3.87 -10.28
C LEU A 230 4.02 -3.83 -8.76
N THR A 231 3.09 -4.62 -8.24
CA THR A 231 2.76 -4.61 -6.82
C THR A 231 3.92 -5.09 -5.96
N SER A 232 4.65 -6.12 -6.37
CA SER A 232 5.85 -6.60 -5.65
C SER A 232 6.96 -5.54 -5.59
N ARG A 233 7.14 -4.73 -6.66
CA ARG A 233 8.08 -3.60 -6.67
C ARG A 233 7.64 -2.47 -5.75
N ILE A 234 6.34 -2.22 -5.63
CA ILE A 234 5.83 -1.23 -4.66
C ILE A 234 6.02 -1.77 -3.23
N LEU A 235 5.72 -3.05 -2.99
CA LEU A 235 5.91 -3.69 -1.68
C LEU A 235 7.38 -3.75 -1.27
N SER A 236 8.33 -3.90 -2.20
CA SER A 236 9.76 -3.83 -1.87
C SER A 236 10.22 -2.44 -1.42
N LEU A 237 9.46 -1.37 -1.76
CA LEU A 237 9.69 -0.06 -1.16
C LEU A 237 9.26 -0.03 0.31
N ALA A 238 8.17 -0.73 0.68
CA ALA A 238 7.78 -0.88 2.07
C ALA A 238 8.86 -1.63 2.87
N GLN A 239 9.43 -2.71 2.32
CA GLN A 239 10.55 -3.44 2.92
C GLN A 239 11.75 -2.54 3.24
N ARG A 240 12.11 -1.63 2.32
CA ARG A 240 13.29 -0.77 2.47
C ARG A 240 13.06 0.42 3.41
N ASN A 241 11.84 0.94 3.48
CA ASN A 241 11.54 2.19 4.17
C ASN A 241 10.76 1.99 5.48
N MET A 242 10.13 0.84 5.68
CA MET A 242 9.34 0.51 6.87
C MET A 242 9.75 -0.88 7.45
N PRO A 243 11.04 -1.11 7.81
CA PRO A 243 11.54 -2.43 8.21
C PRO A 243 10.85 -3.03 9.43
N THR A 244 10.40 -2.21 10.39
CA THR A 244 9.67 -2.67 11.59
C THR A 244 8.32 -3.27 11.21
N HIS A 245 7.51 -2.52 10.48
CA HIS A 245 6.21 -2.96 9.95
C HIS A 245 6.35 -4.15 8.99
N TRP A 246 7.37 -4.11 8.13
CA TRP A 246 7.67 -5.20 7.23
C TRP A 246 8.04 -6.49 7.97
N GLY A 247 8.83 -6.41 9.04
CA GLY A 247 9.16 -7.56 9.88
C GLY A 247 7.91 -8.22 10.46
N ALA A 248 7.03 -7.44 11.09
CA ALA A 248 5.77 -7.93 11.62
C ALA A 248 4.86 -8.55 10.53
N PHE A 249 4.80 -7.92 9.36
CA PHE A 249 4.09 -8.47 8.20
C PHE A 249 4.66 -9.83 7.78
N VAL A 250 5.98 -9.98 7.73
CA VAL A 250 6.64 -11.25 7.35
C VAL A 250 6.40 -12.33 8.40
N ASP A 251 6.48 -12.01 9.70
CA ASP A 251 6.21 -12.96 10.79
C ASP A 251 4.79 -13.54 10.68
N GLU A 252 3.81 -12.67 10.41
CA GLU A 252 2.42 -13.07 10.18
C GLU A 252 2.22 -13.85 8.89
N LEU A 253 2.97 -13.50 7.84
CA LEU A 253 2.95 -14.21 6.57
C LEU A 253 3.51 -15.64 6.72
N GLU A 254 4.60 -15.79 7.47
CA GLU A 254 5.17 -17.09 7.86
C GLU A 254 4.17 -17.89 8.70
N GLN A 255 3.48 -17.23 9.63
CA GLN A 255 2.45 -17.86 10.44
C GLN A 255 1.30 -18.42 9.58
N LEU A 256 0.82 -17.65 8.60
CA LEU A 256 -0.20 -18.09 7.65
C LEU A 256 0.33 -19.26 6.81
N ALA A 257 1.52 -19.11 6.23
CA ALA A 257 2.14 -20.12 5.36
C ALA A 257 2.38 -21.46 6.06
N GLY A 258 2.77 -21.42 7.35
CA GLY A 258 3.03 -22.62 8.15
C GLY A 258 1.77 -23.30 8.69
N ASN A 259 0.77 -22.53 9.11
CA ASN A 259 -0.33 -23.04 9.94
C ASN A 259 -1.71 -23.03 9.26
N SER A 260 -1.89 -22.33 8.14
CA SER A 260 -3.18 -22.24 7.45
C SER A 260 -3.65 -23.62 6.95
N MET A 261 -4.83 -24.04 7.39
CA MET A 261 -5.51 -25.22 6.88
C MET A 261 -6.09 -24.95 5.50
N ILE A 262 -6.63 -23.75 5.28
CA ILE A 262 -7.21 -23.36 4.00
C ILE A 262 -6.14 -23.35 2.91
N LEU A 263 -4.95 -22.81 3.19
CA LEU A 263 -3.84 -22.82 2.25
C LEU A 263 -3.45 -24.25 1.83
N ARG A 264 -3.42 -25.20 2.78
CA ARG A 264 -3.09 -26.60 2.48
C ARG A 264 -4.10 -27.27 1.54
N THR A 265 -5.35 -26.78 1.50
CA THR A 265 -6.37 -27.28 0.57
C THR A 265 -6.30 -26.67 -0.83
N LEU A 266 -5.55 -25.58 -1.00
CA LEU A 266 -5.42 -24.88 -2.28
C LEU A 266 -4.41 -25.61 -3.18
N LYS A 267 -4.88 -26.20 -4.28
CA LYS A 267 -4.04 -26.98 -5.22
C LYS A 267 -2.94 -26.17 -5.92
N ASN A 268 -3.11 -24.84 -6.02
CA ASN A 268 -2.28 -23.98 -6.86
C ASN A 268 -1.32 -23.08 -6.07
N LEU A 269 -1.31 -23.16 -4.73
CA LEU A 269 -0.48 -22.32 -3.88
C LEU A 269 0.29 -23.20 -2.90
N SER A 270 1.61 -23.11 -2.93
CA SER A 270 2.47 -23.66 -1.88
C SER A 270 2.83 -22.56 -0.87
N PRO A 271 3.26 -22.90 0.35
CA PRO A 271 3.82 -21.94 1.30
C PRO A 271 4.95 -21.07 0.70
N GLU A 272 5.67 -21.59 -0.30
CA GLU A 272 6.76 -20.90 -0.99
C GLU A 272 6.27 -19.74 -1.88
N SER A 273 4.99 -19.76 -2.29
CA SER A 273 4.37 -18.66 -3.07
C SER A 273 4.28 -17.35 -2.29
N PHE A 274 4.36 -17.40 -0.96
CA PHE A 274 4.40 -16.19 -0.12
C PHE A 274 5.80 -15.58 0.00
N PHE A 275 6.83 -16.28 -0.49
CA PHE A 275 8.22 -15.81 -0.43
C PHE A 275 8.85 -15.78 -1.82
N PRO A 276 8.43 -14.85 -2.71
CA PRO A 276 9.12 -14.60 -3.96
C PRO A 276 10.63 -14.39 -3.70
N LEU A 277 11.47 -14.93 -4.59
CA LEU A 277 12.94 -14.88 -4.47
C LEU A 277 13.50 -13.47 -4.24
N ASN A 278 12.81 -12.43 -4.74
CA ASN A 278 13.18 -11.02 -4.56
C ASN A 278 12.92 -10.46 -3.14
N LEU A 279 12.02 -11.07 -2.36
CA LEU A 279 11.82 -10.70 -0.96
C LEU A 279 12.92 -11.30 -0.07
N LYS A 280 13.37 -12.52 -0.40
CA LYS A 280 14.41 -13.26 0.34
C LYS A 280 15.84 -12.78 0.06
N SER A 281 16.16 -12.30 -1.15
CA SER A 281 17.53 -11.87 -1.49
C SER A 281 18.00 -10.62 -0.73
N ASN A 282 17.09 -9.88 -0.11
CA ASN A 282 17.38 -8.74 0.77
C ASN A 282 17.02 -9.01 2.25
N TRP A 283 16.69 -10.25 2.60
CA TRP A 283 16.33 -10.67 3.95
C TRP A 283 17.54 -11.33 4.63
N PRO A 284 18.08 -10.78 5.72
CA PRO A 284 18.98 -11.56 6.56
C PRO A 284 18.14 -12.64 7.24
N LEU A 285 18.23 -13.87 6.74
CA LEU A 285 17.76 -15.05 7.45
C LEU A 285 18.33 -15.01 8.87
N SER A 286 17.45 -15.00 9.87
CA SER A 286 17.66 -15.39 11.26
C SER A 286 19.11 -15.35 11.75
N SER A 287 19.45 -14.33 12.52
CA SER A 287 20.53 -14.44 13.49
C SER A 287 20.01 -14.03 14.85
N GLU A 288 19.97 -15.00 15.76
CA GLU A 288 19.91 -14.81 17.20
C GLU A 288 20.76 -13.60 17.66
N PRO A 289 20.43 -12.96 18.80
CA PRO A 289 21.13 -11.77 19.27
C PRO A 289 22.54 -12.11 19.76
N LYS A 290 23.49 -12.28 18.83
CA LYS A 290 24.91 -12.41 19.14
C LYS A 290 25.53 -11.02 19.23
N LYS A 291 25.63 -10.57 20.49
CA LYS A 291 26.61 -9.64 21.06
C LYS A 291 27.36 -8.76 20.05
N LYS A 292 26.98 -7.47 20.07
CA LYS A 292 27.80 -6.28 19.79
C LYS A 292 29.28 -6.60 19.48
N MET A 293 29.62 -6.66 18.19
CA MET A 293 31.01 -6.47 17.78
C MET A 293 31.24 -4.98 17.55
N LYS A 294 32.10 -4.45 18.41
CA LYS A 294 32.47 -3.06 18.63
C LYS A 294 33.42 -2.59 17.52
N LEU A 295 32.91 -1.79 16.60
CA LEU A 295 33.65 -0.88 15.72
C LEU A 295 32.67 0.29 15.46
N SER A 296 32.63 1.38 16.21
CA SER A 296 33.73 2.28 16.51
C SER A 296 33.28 3.22 17.62
N SER A 297 33.93 3.12 18.78
CA SER A 297 33.85 4.08 19.87
C SER A 297 35.02 5.06 19.78
N VAL A 298 35.17 5.72 18.62
CA VAL A 298 36.04 6.87 18.45
C VAL A 298 35.23 7.87 17.64
N LEU A 299 34.55 8.80 18.33
CA LEU A 299 34.10 10.10 17.82
C LEU A 299 33.29 10.91 18.85
N ALA A 300 33.10 10.40 20.08
CA ALA A 300 32.72 11.27 21.19
C ALA A 300 33.99 11.89 21.81
N GLY A 301 34.29 13.13 21.41
CA GLY A 301 35.40 13.91 21.93
C GLY A 301 35.35 15.39 21.49
N SER A 302 34.57 16.18 22.24
CA SER A 302 34.84 17.59 22.56
C SER A 302 34.64 18.69 21.49
N ALA A 303 33.45 19.31 21.58
CA ALA A 303 33.18 20.74 21.85
C ALA A 303 33.89 21.89 21.09
N SER A 304 33.02 22.82 20.64
CA SER A 304 33.19 24.29 20.56
C SER A 304 33.85 24.89 19.31
N ALA A 305 33.01 25.47 18.44
CA ALA A 305 32.94 26.92 18.16
C ALA A 305 32.56 27.23 16.69
N SER A 306 31.65 28.21 16.53
CA SER A 306 31.48 29.06 15.35
C SER A 306 30.93 28.45 14.04
N GLY A 307 29.64 28.67 13.81
CA GLY A 307 29.14 29.46 12.66
C GLY A 307 29.46 29.01 11.22
N VAL A 308 28.36 28.84 10.47
CA VAL A 308 28.20 28.84 9.00
C VAL A 308 28.05 27.44 8.37
N GLN A 309 26.88 27.28 7.77
CA GLN A 309 26.34 26.10 7.07
C GLN A 309 27.34 25.48 6.09
N SER A 310 27.62 24.19 6.26
CA SER A 310 28.12 23.31 5.21
C SER A 310 27.08 22.21 4.96
N HIS A 311 26.42 22.28 3.80
CA HIS A 311 25.67 21.15 3.26
C HIS A 311 26.62 19.98 3.08
N ASN A 312 26.42 18.92 3.87
CA ASN A 312 27.21 17.71 3.82
C ASN A 312 26.66 16.81 2.70
N ASP A 313 26.85 17.24 1.45
CA ASP A 313 26.41 16.54 0.23
C ASP A 313 27.31 15.35 -0.15
N SER A 314 28.08 14.79 0.78
CA SER A 314 29.00 13.69 0.45
C SER A 314 28.30 12.34 0.22
N SER A 315 27.05 12.17 0.68
CA SER A 315 26.29 10.92 0.53
C SER A 315 25.59 10.79 -0.83
N LEU A 316 25.32 11.90 -1.51
CA LEU A 316 24.58 11.92 -2.79
C LEU A 316 25.44 11.44 -3.97
N TRP A 317 26.76 11.46 -3.83
CA TRP A 317 27.72 11.10 -4.87
C TRP A 317 28.34 9.71 -4.69
N LEU A 318 27.91 8.96 -3.67
CA LEU A 318 28.30 7.58 -3.42
C LEU A 318 28.12 6.65 -4.65
N PRO A 319 27.06 6.79 -5.48
CA PRO A 319 26.93 5.99 -6.70
C PRO A 319 28.04 6.24 -7.73
N ILE A 320 28.60 7.46 -7.79
CA ILE A 320 29.75 7.77 -8.65
C ILE A 320 31.02 7.13 -8.10
N ASP A 321 31.23 7.20 -6.78
CA ASP A 321 32.39 6.59 -6.12
C ASP A 321 32.45 5.07 -6.39
N LEU A 322 31.33 4.36 -6.31
CA LEU A 322 31.25 2.91 -6.53
C LEU A 322 31.55 2.50 -7.98
N ILE A 323 31.05 3.27 -8.96
CA ILE A 323 31.26 2.95 -10.38
C ILE A 323 32.68 3.31 -10.81
N LEU A 324 33.28 4.34 -10.22
CA LEU A 324 34.69 4.67 -10.43
C LEU A 324 35.61 3.58 -9.90
N GLU A 325 35.26 2.97 -8.76
CA GLU A 325 35.98 1.84 -8.19
C GLU A 325 35.87 0.59 -9.08
N ASP A 326 34.65 0.24 -9.51
CA ASP A 326 34.38 -0.89 -10.40
C ASP A 326 35.03 -0.73 -11.79
N ALA A 327 35.11 0.50 -12.31
CA ALA A 327 35.79 0.80 -13.56
C ALA A 327 37.34 0.68 -13.48
N MET A 328 37.92 0.89 -12.29
CA MET A 328 39.38 0.73 -12.09
C MET A 328 39.79 -0.71 -11.82
N ASP A 329 38.91 -1.54 -11.26
CA ASP A 329 39.18 -2.95 -10.99
C ASP A 329 39.37 -3.78 -12.26
N GLY A 330 39.20 -3.19 -13.46
CA GLY A 330 39.82 -3.64 -14.70
C GLY A 330 39.28 -4.95 -15.30
N HIS A 331 38.31 -5.62 -14.66
CA HIS A 331 37.92 -6.96 -15.07
C HIS A 331 36.76 -7.01 -16.07
N HIS A 332 35.88 -6.00 -16.23
CA HIS A 332 34.73 -6.19 -17.13
C HIS A 332 34.16 -4.96 -17.89
N VAL A 333 34.79 -3.79 -17.90
CA VAL A 333 34.21 -2.61 -18.58
C VAL A 333 35.18 -2.04 -19.61
N MET A 334 34.81 -2.12 -20.89
CA MET A 334 35.50 -1.40 -21.98
C MET A 334 35.47 0.11 -21.67
N ALA A 335 36.60 0.81 -21.73
CA ALA A 335 36.68 2.22 -21.34
C ALA A 335 35.63 3.13 -22.02
N ALA A 336 35.20 2.79 -23.25
CA ALA A 336 34.14 3.49 -23.96
C ALA A 336 32.76 3.36 -23.28
N SER A 337 32.41 2.19 -22.73
CA SER A 337 31.12 1.98 -22.05
C SER A 337 31.08 2.59 -20.65
N ALA A 338 32.23 2.68 -19.97
CA ALA A 338 32.34 3.39 -18.70
C ALA A 338 32.04 4.89 -18.87
N VAL A 339 32.60 5.53 -19.90
CA VAL A 339 32.37 6.97 -20.18
C VAL A 339 30.90 7.26 -20.47
N GLU A 340 30.22 6.39 -21.23
CA GLU A 340 28.79 6.52 -21.51
C GLU A 340 27.94 6.36 -20.23
N LEU A 341 28.27 5.37 -19.38
CA LEU A 341 27.62 5.16 -18.08
C LEU A 341 27.80 6.36 -17.14
N PHE A 342 29.03 6.89 -17.03
CA PHE A 342 29.29 8.08 -16.23
C PHE A 342 28.52 9.31 -16.73
N THR A 343 28.50 9.51 -18.05
CA THR A 343 27.79 10.64 -18.65
C THR A 343 26.29 10.55 -18.39
N GLY A 344 25.71 9.35 -18.53
CA GLY A 344 24.30 9.10 -18.23
C GLY A 344 23.97 9.33 -16.77
N LEU A 345 24.80 8.82 -15.85
CA LEU A 345 24.58 8.94 -14.42
C LEU A 345 24.73 10.38 -13.91
N VAL A 346 25.74 11.11 -14.38
CA VAL A 346 25.94 12.53 -14.00
C VAL A 346 24.78 13.39 -14.50
N LYS A 347 24.26 13.14 -15.72
CA LYS A 347 23.05 13.80 -16.22
C LYS A 347 21.82 13.47 -15.40
N ALA A 348 21.64 12.19 -15.04
CA ALA A 348 20.52 11.76 -14.22
C ALA A 348 20.56 12.38 -12.82
N LEU A 349 21.73 12.38 -12.16
CA LEU A 349 21.92 12.99 -10.85
C LEU A 349 21.75 14.52 -10.90
N GLN A 350 22.24 15.17 -11.96
CA GLN A 350 22.05 16.61 -12.17
C GLN A 350 20.56 16.96 -12.31
N ALA A 351 19.82 16.19 -13.10
CA ALA A 351 18.40 16.39 -13.34
C ALA A 351 17.55 16.08 -12.09
N VAL A 352 17.83 14.99 -11.38
CA VAL A 352 17.10 14.58 -10.17
C VAL A 352 17.34 15.55 -9.02
N ASN A 353 18.56 16.08 -8.89
CA ASN A 353 18.91 16.97 -7.79
C ASN A 353 18.73 18.46 -8.13
N GLY A 354 18.33 18.80 -9.35
CA GLY A 354 18.16 20.20 -9.78
C GLY A 354 19.43 21.05 -9.67
N THR A 355 20.61 20.43 -9.71
CA THR A 355 21.88 21.12 -9.46
C THR A 355 22.44 21.78 -10.71
N ALA A 356 23.19 22.87 -10.57
CA ALA A 356 23.90 23.46 -11.70
C ALA A 356 25.01 22.50 -12.19
N TRP A 357 25.30 22.52 -13.50
CA TRP A 357 26.38 21.72 -14.10
C TRP A 357 27.73 21.91 -13.40
N HIS A 358 27.98 23.10 -12.85
CA HIS A 358 29.16 23.39 -12.03
C HIS A 358 29.27 22.47 -10.81
N ASN A 359 28.18 22.29 -10.06
CA ASN A 359 28.17 21.47 -8.85
C ASN A 359 28.27 19.98 -9.17
N ALA A 360 27.63 19.55 -10.27
CA ALA A 360 27.74 18.17 -10.75
C ALA A 360 29.17 17.83 -11.19
N PHE A 361 29.85 18.76 -11.88
CA PHE A 361 31.26 18.61 -12.26
C PHE A 361 32.18 18.60 -11.03
N LEU A 362 31.93 19.47 -10.05
CA LEU A 362 32.72 19.51 -8.82
C LEU A 362 32.56 18.21 -8.01
N GLY A 363 31.35 17.65 -7.93
CA GLY A 363 31.09 16.35 -7.30
C GLY A 363 31.85 15.20 -7.97
N LEU A 364 31.82 15.14 -9.30
CA LEU A 364 32.58 14.17 -10.09
C LEU A 364 34.10 14.34 -9.89
N TRP A 365 34.60 15.57 -9.89
CA TRP A 365 36.01 15.89 -9.70
C TRP A 365 36.51 15.46 -8.31
N ILE A 366 35.72 15.71 -7.26
CA ILE A 366 36.05 15.31 -5.89
C ILE A 366 36.06 13.78 -5.76
N ALA A 367 35.09 13.08 -6.37
CA ALA A 367 35.05 11.61 -6.40
C ALA A 367 36.32 11.03 -7.07
N ALA A 368 36.70 11.56 -8.24
CA ALA A 368 37.92 11.17 -8.93
C ALA A 368 39.19 11.46 -8.11
N LEU A 369 39.28 12.62 -7.44
CA LEU A 369 40.41 12.93 -6.57
C LEU A 369 40.51 11.99 -5.37
N ARG A 370 39.38 11.63 -4.74
CA ARG A 370 39.34 10.67 -3.64
C ARG A 370 39.83 9.29 -4.08
N LEU A 371 39.44 8.86 -5.27
CA LEU A 371 39.88 7.61 -5.86
C LEU A 371 41.40 7.59 -6.05
N VAL A 372 41.96 8.62 -6.68
CA VAL A 372 43.43 8.76 -6.90
C VAL A 372 44.19 8.80 -5.57
N GLN A 373 43.63 9.45 -4.54
CA GLN A 373 44.25 9.50 -3.21
C GLN A 373 44.22 8.14 -2.50
N ARG A 374 43.21 7.29 -2.71
CA ARG A 374 43.15 5.94 -2.14
C ARG A 374 44.16 5.01 -2.81
N VAL A 375 44.29 5.07 -4.14
CA VAL A 375 45.24 4.24 -4.89
C VAL A 375 46.70 4.55 -4.54
N ARG A 376 47.04 5.80 -4.18
CA ARG A 376 48.40 6.18 -3.74
C ARG A 376 48.73 5.79 -2.30
N LYS A 377 47.74 5.37 -1.51
CA LYS A 377 47.92 4.93 -0.11
C LYS A 377 47.97 3.41 0.03
N ASN A 378 47.65 2.67 -1.03
CA ASN A 378 47.99 1.26 -1.23
C ASN A 378 49.28 1.17 -2.05
#